data_AF-A0A926CCF6-F1
#
_entry.id   AF-A0A926CCF6-F1
#
_cell.length_a   1.000
_cell.length_b   1.000
_cell.length_c   1.000
_cell.angle_alpha   90.00
_cell.angle_beta   90.00
_cell.angle_gamma   90.00
#
_symmetry.space_group_name_H-M   'P 1'
#
loop_
_entity.id
_entity.type
_entity.pdbx_description
1 polymer ?
#
loop_
_entity_poly.entity_id
_entity_poly.type
_entity_poly.pdbx_seq_one_letter_code
_entity_poly.pdbx_strand_id
1 'polypeptide(L)' 'MEQPDEITSCPDPHCDAVAALLATAALGGDLRADEQAQMLGYLATCARCRLRLDGFAGVAQALPLIVPEAEPSPDLRQR' A
#
# COMPACT_ATOMS: atom_id res chain seq x y z
N MET A 1 27.93 -0.76 12.64
CA MET A 1 27.64 0.68 12.57
C MET A 1 26.88 0.86 11.26
N GLU A 2 25.56 1.02 11.18
CA GLU A 2 24.44 1.18 12.12
C GLU A 2 23.21 0.51 11.47
N GLN A 3 22.32 -0.08 12.26
CA GLN A 3 21.02 -0.58 11.78
C GLN A 3 20.05 0.62 11.72
N PRO A 4 19.38 0.92 10.59
CA PRO A 4 18.31 1.91 10.58
C PRO A 4 16.99 1.21 10.92
N ASP A 5 16.80 0.84 12.19
CA ASP A 5 15.53 0.27 12.68
C ASP A 5 14.49 1.37 13.05
N GLU A 6 14.75 2.62 12.67
CA GLU A 6 13.93 3.79 13.05
C GLU A 6 12.79 4.12 12.07
N ILE A 7 12.50 3.26 11.09
CA ILE A 7 11.35 3.45 10.16
C ILE A 7 10.08 2.77 10.70
N THR A 8 10.16 2.01 11.80
CA THR A 8 9.12 1.01 12.15
C THR A 8 8.10 1.45 13.20
N SER A 9 8.43 2.36 14.13
CA SER A 9 7.46 2.81 15.16
C SER A 9 7.08 4.29 14.98
N CYS A 10 5.89 4.57 14.48
CA CYS A 10 5.35 5.94 14.48
C CYS A 10 4.54 6.08 15.75
N PRO A 11 4.88 7.02 16.66
CA PRO A 11 4.21 7.09 17.96
C PRO A 11 2.75 7.59 17.85
N ASP A 12 2.32 8.05 16.68
CA ASP A 12 0.95 8.51 16.45
C ASP A 12 0.02 7.30 16.20
N PRO A 13 -0.98 7.06 17.07
CA PRO A 13 -1.93 5.95 16.89
C PRO A 13 -2.72 6.04 15.57
N HIS A 14 -2.80 7.22 14.96
CA HIS A 14 -3.45 7.40 13.67
C HIS A 14 -2.65 6.78 12.51
N CYS A 15 -1.32 6.65 12.64
CA CYS A 15 -0.50 5.94 11.66
C CYS A 15 -0.86 4.46 11.56
N ASP A 16 -1.16 3.83 12.69
CA ASP A 16 -1.58 2.43 12.73
C ASP A 16 -2.99 2.28 12.18
N ALA A 17 -3.89 3.21 12.51
CA ALA A 17 -5.26 3.21 12.01
C ALA A 17 -5.33 3.29 10.47
N VAL A 18 -4.46 4.08 9.83
CA VAL A 18 -4.44 4.19 8.36
C VAL A 18 -3.57 3.13 7.68
N ALA A 19 -2.73 2.39 8.40
CA ALA A 19 -1.74 1.49 7.81
C ALA A 19 -2.36 0.44 6.87
N ALA A 20 -3.50 -0.13 7.26
CA ALA A 20 -4.24 -1.07 6.42
C ALA A 20 -4.82 -0.39 5.17
N LEU A 21 -5.36 0.83 5.31
CA LEU A 21 -5.90 1.60 4.19
C LEU A 21 -4.81 1.92 3.15
N LEU A 22 -3.59 2.26 3.60
CA LEU A 22 -2.45 2.52 2.71
C LEU A 22 -2.09 1.29 1.88
N ALA A 23 -2.05 0.10 2.50
CA ALA A 23 -1.75 -1.14 1.80
C ALA A 23 -2.86 -1.51 0.81
N THR A 24 -4.13 -1.40 1.22
CA THR A 24 -5.29 -1.64 0.33
C THR A 24 -5.25 -0.71 -0.88
N ALA A 25 -5.02 0.59 -0.67
CA ALA A 25 -4.91 1.56 -1.76
C ALA A 25 -3.75 1.23 -2.72
N ALA A 26 -2.57 0.89 -2.19
CA ALA A 26 -1.40 0.60 -3.01
C ALA A 26 -1.56 -0.69 -3.86
N LEU A 27 -2.30 -1.67 -3.36
CA LEU A 27 -2.57 -2.93 -4.06
C LEU A 27 -3.79 -2.84 -4.99
N GLY A 28 -4.40 -1.66 -5.14
CA GLY A 28 -5.58 -1.46 -5.98
C GLY A 28 -6.86 -2.09 -5.42
N GLY A 29 -6.92 -2.31 -4.10
CA GLY A 29 -8.13 -2.77 -3.43
C GLY A 29 -9.15 -1.64 -3.27
N ASP A 30 -10.42 -2.03 -3.12
CA ASP A 30 -11.52 -1.07 -2.94
C ASP A 30 -11.49 -0.44 -1.53
N LEU A 31 -11.60 0.88 -1.50
CA LEU A 31 -11.81 1.66 -0.29
C LEU A 31 -13.16 2.37 -0.37
N ARG A 32 -13.89 2.41 0.74
CA ARG A 32 -15.09 3.24 0.84
C ARG A 32 -14.70 4.71 0.79
N ALA A 33 -15.65 5.57 0.38
CA ALA A 33 -15.37 7.00 0.21
C ALA A 33 -14.92 7.69 1.51
N ASP A 34 -15.46 7.28 2.66
CA ASP A 34 -15.08 7.76 3.99
C ASP A 34 -13.66 7.31 4.38
N GLU A 35 -13.30 6.06 4.09
CA GLU A 35 -11.95 5.51 4.33
C GLU A 35 -10.92 6.22 3.45
N GLN A 36 -11.24 6.44 2.18
CA GLN A 36 -10.38 7.15 1.25
C GLN A 36 -10.17 8.60 1.71
N ALA A 37 -11.23 9.30 2.13
CA ALA A 37 -11.15 10.67 2.64
C ALA A 37 -10.31 10.75 3.92
N GLN A 38 -10.50 9.82 4.87
CA GLN A 38 -9.70 9.74 6.10
C GLN A 38 -8.21 9.54 5.79
N MET A 39 -7.90 8.58 4.91
CA MET A 39 -6.54 8.28 4.50
C MET A 39 -5.88 9.49 3.82
N LEU A 40 -6.54 10.10 2.83
CA LEU A 40 -6.01 11.27 2.11
C LEU A 40 -5.81 12.47 3.03
N GLY A 41 -6.77 12.71 3.95
CA GLY A 41 -6.66 13.77 4.94
C GLY A 41 -5.44 13.60 5.85
N TYR A 42 -5.16 12.38 6.30
CA TYR A 42 -3.98 12.11 7.13
C TYR A 42 -2.67 12.16 6.35
N LEU A 43 -2.67 11.70 5.09
CA LEU A 43 -1.49 11.77 4.22
C LEU A 43 -1.04 13.21 3.96
N ALA A 44 -1.97 14.17 3.95
CA ALA A 44 -1.64 15.59 3.81
C ALA A 44 -0.77 16.11 4.96
N THR A 45 -0.86 15.51 6.15
CA THR A 45 -0.16 15.99 7.37
C THR A 45 0.99 15.08 7.80
N CYS A 46 0.96 13.80 7.44
CA CYS A 46 1.98 12.83 7.87
C CYS A 46 2.95 12.45 6.73
N ALA A 47 4.16 13.03 6.75
CA ALA A 47 5.23 12.70 5.78
C ALA A 47 5.64 11.23 5.80
N ARG A 48 5.58 10.59 6.97
CA ARG A 48 5.96 9.20 7.12
C ARG A 48 4.96 8.22 6.49
N CYS A 49 3.66 8.48 6.65
CA CYS A 49 2.64 7.67 5.98
C CYS A 49 2.68 7.83 4.46
N ARG A 50 3.10 9.01 3.96
CA ARG A 50 3.39 9.19 2.51
C ARG A 50 4.53 8.30 2.06
N LEU A 51 5.68 8.34 2.74
CA LEU A 51 6.81 7.46 2.43
C LEU A 51 6.43 5.96 2.51
N ARG A 52 5.59 5.60 3.49
CA ARG A 52 5.10 4.22 3.63
C ARG A 52 4.20 3.81 2.45
N LEU A 53 3.31 4.70 2.01
CA LEU A 53 2.48 4.47 0.82
C LEU A 53 3.34 4.30 -0.43
N ASP A 54 4.34 5.15 -0.62
CA ASP A 54 5.28 5.05 -1.75
C ASP A 54 6.04 3.71 -1.71
N GLY A 55 6.44 3.26 -0.52
CA GLY A 55 7.04 1.94 -0.32
C GLY A 55 6.12 0.80 -0.74
N PHE A 56 4.85 0.83 -0.34
CA PHE A 56 3.86 -0.16 -0.78
C PHE A 56 3.62 -0.11 -2.28
N ALA A 57 3.51 1.08 -2.87
CA ALA A 57 3.34 1.26 -4.31
C ALA A 57 4.54 0.72 -5.09
N GLY A 58 5.76 0.91 -4.59
CA GLY A 58 6.97 0.34 -5.17
C GLY A 58 6.98 -1.18 -5.15
N VAL A 59 6.59 -1.80 -4.03
CA VAL A 59 6.44 -3.26 -3.94
C VAL A 59 5.37 -3.77 -4.91
N ALA A 60 4.20 -3.12 -4.94
CA ALA A 60 3.09 -3.50 -5.82
C ALA A 60 3.50 -3.48 -7.31
N GLN A 61 4.31 -2.51 -7.71
CA GLN A 61 4.86 -2.43 -9.07
C GLN A 61 5.94 -3.49 -9.35
N ALA A 62 6.71 -3.89 -8.35
CA ALA A 62 7.76 -4.90 -8.49
C ALA A 62 7.21 -6.34 -8.51
N LEU A 63 6.09 -6.61 -7.84
CA LEU A 63 5.52 -7.95 -7.71
C LEU A 63 5.29 -8.66 -9.07
N PRO A 64 4.68 -8.04 -10.09
CA PRO A 64 4.49 -8.68 -11.39
C PRO A 64 5.78 -9.12 -12.09
N LEU A 65 6.92 -8.51 -11.75
CA LEU A 65 8.21 -8.86 -12.35
C LEU A 65 8.81 -10.15 -11.75
N ILE A 66 8.37 -10.55 -10.55
CA ILE A 66 8.92 -11.66 -9.78
C ILE A 66 7.97 -12.86 -9.81
N VAL A 67 6.67 -12.60 -9.89
CA VAL A 67 5.64 -13.64 -9.96
C VAL A 67 5.67 -14.26 -11.36
N PRO A 68 5.82 -15.60 -11.49
CA PRO A 68 5.77 -16.24 -12.80
C PRO A 68 4.39 -16.02 -13.42
N GLU A 69 4.38 -15.68 -14.70
CA GLU A 69 3.14 -15.49 -15.45
C GLU A 69 2.34 -16.80 -15.47
N ALA A 70 1.10 -16.74 -15.00
CA ALA A 70 0.19 -17.88 -15.02
C ALA A 70 -0.52 -17.92 -16.37
N GLU A 71 -0.60 -19.10 -16.99
CA GLU A 71 -1.45 -19.25 -18.18
C GLU A 71 -2.90 -18.89 -17.84
N PRO A 72 -3.57 -18.04 -18.64
CA PRO A 72 -4.96 -17.71 -18.42
C PRO A 72 -5.82 -18.96 -18.58
N SER A 73 -6.85 -19.08 -17.75
CA SER A 73 -7.79 -20.19 -17.84
C SER A 73 -8.44 -20.25 -19.23
N PRO A 74 -8.78 -21.46 -19.73
CA PRO A 74 -9.35 -21.63 -21.07
C PRO A 74 -10.65 -20.83 -21.27
N ASP A 75 -11.44 -20.60 -20.21
CA ASP A 75 -12.67 -19.81 -20.25
C ASP A 75 -12.44 -18.32 -20.59
N LEU A 76 -11.26 -17.78 -20.26
CA LEU A 76 -10.89 -16.39 -20.55
C LEU A 76 -10.38 -16.22 -21.99
N ARG A 77 -10.02 -17.30 -22.68
CA ARG A 77 -9.51 -17.26 -24.07
C ARG A 77 -10.62 -17.27 -25.13
N GLN A 78 -11.87 -17.53 -24.74
CA GLN A 78 -13.00 -17.74 -25.66
C GLN A 78 -13.89 -16.50 -25.86
N ARG A 79 -13.42 -15.30 -25.51
CA ARG A 79 -14.16 -14.04 -25.68
C ARG A 79 -13.62 -13.18 -26.80
#